data_AF-A0A523S3N4-F1
#
_entry.id   AF-A0A523S3N4-F1
#
_cell.length_a   1.000
_cell.length_b   1.000
_cell.length_c   1.000
_cell.angle_alpha   90.00
_cell.angle_beta   90.00
_cell.angle_gamma   90.00
#
_symmetry.space_group_name_H-M   'P 1'
#
loop_
_entity.id
_entity.type
_entity.pdbx_description
1 polymer ?
#
loop_
_entity_poly.entity_id
_entity_poly.type
_entity_poly.pdbx_seq_one_letter_code
_entity_poly.pdbx_strand_id
1 'polypeptide(L)' 'MADKKHILYVQTSGVDTPKRLYSPFVLGMTAKAMDIDATIYFLGLGITVVKKGEAEKV' A
#
# COMPACT_ATOMS: atom_id res chain seq x y z
N MET A 1 3.33 -25.38 -13.51
CA MET A 1 2.87 -24.69 -12.28
C MET A 1 1.96 -23.56 -12.74
N ALA A 2 0.81 -23.35 -12.13
CA ALA A 2 -0.03 -22.22 -12.51
C ALA A 2 0.69 -20.91 -12.19
N ASP A 3 0.63 -19.92 -13.09
CA ASP A 3 1.26 -18.63 -12.85
C ASP A 3 0.75 -18.02 -11.56
N LYS A 4 1.67 -17.53 -10.73
CA LYS A 4 1.34 -16.94 -9.45
C LYS A 4 0.50 -15.67 -9.68
N LYS A 5 -0.59 -15.52 -8.93
CA LYS A 5 -1.47 -14.35 -9.06
C LYS A 5 -0.77 -13.09 -8.55
N HIS A 6 -1.08 -11.96 -9.18
CA HIS A 6 -0.54 -10.64 -8.84
C HIS A 6 -1.68 -9.64 -8.59
N ILE A 7 -1.53 -8.79 -7.57
CA ILE A 7 -2.46 -7.70 -7.27
C ILE A 7 -1.69 -6.37 -7.16
N LEU A 8 -2.25 -5.31 -7.75
CA LEU A 8 -1.78 -3.93 -7.62
C LEU A 8 -2.75 -3.13 -6.75
N TYR A 9 -2.27 -2.63 -5.61
CA TYR A 9 -2.98 -1.67 -4.77
C TYR A 9 -2.50 -0.26 -5.09
N VAL A 10 -3.40 0.63 -5.47
CA VAL A 10 -3.06 2.03 -5.78
C VAL A 10 -3.45 2.91 -4.60
N GLN A 11 -2.45 3.45 -3.90
CA GLN A 11 -2.63 4.39 -2.81
C GLN A 11 -2.58 5.82 -3.35
N THR A 12 -3.71 6.52 -3.33
CA THR A 12 -3.81 7.91 -3.80
C THR A 12 -3.89 8.93 -2.67
N SER A 13 -4.33 8.52 -1.47
CA SER A 13 -4.47 9.42 -0.32
C SER A 13 -3.12 9.63 0.37
N GLY A 14 -2.85 10.87 0.78
CA GLY A 14 -1.63 11.24 1.51
C GLY A 14 -1.82 11.29 3.01
N VAL A 15 -0.81 11.82 3.69
CA VAL A 15 -0.76 11.99 5.16
C VAL A 15 -1.82 12.94 5.72
N ASP A 16 -2.47 13.72 4.86
CA ASP A 16 -3.64 14.54 5.19
C ASP A 16 -4.91 13.71 5.46
N THR A 17 -4.96 12.46 5.00
CA THR A 17 -6.08 11.54 5.23
C THR A 17 -5.61 10.24 5.92
N PRO A 18 -5.14 10.31 7.18
CA PRO A 18 -4.40 9.23 7.85
C PRO A 18 -5.17 7.92 7.98
N LYS A 19 -6.50 8.01 8.16
CA LYS A 19 -7.41 6.84 8.25
C LYS A 19 -7.44 5.98 6.98
N ARG A 20 -6.86 6.42 5.86
CA ARG A 20 -6.82 5.64 4.61
C ARG A 20 -5.48 4.96 4.37
N LEU A 21 -4.46 5.23 5.19
CA LEU A 21 -3.09 4.80 4.90
C LEU A 21 -2.83 3.34 5.24
N TYR A 22 -3.51 2.78 6.23
CA TYR A 22 -3.27 1.40 6.68
C TYR A 22 -3.76 0.35 5.68
N SER A 23 -4.87 0.62 4.98
CA SER A 23 -5.58 -0.33 4.13
C SER A 23 -4.70 -1.03 3.09
N PRO A 24 -3.91 -0.34 2.24
CA PRO A 24 -3.08 -1.00 1.24
C PRO A 24 -2.01 -1.92 1.84
N PHE A 25 -1.47 -1.60 3.02
CA PHE A 25 -0.48 -2.45 3.69
C PHE A 25 -1.12 -3.71 4.27
N VAL A 26 -2.26 -3.59 4.95
CA VAL A 26 -3.00 -4.74 5.48
C VAL A 26 -3.45 -5.67 4.35
N LEU A 27 -3.98 -5.11 3.27
CA LEU A 27 -4.40 -5.89 2.10
C LEU A 27 -3.20 -6.54 1.39
N GLY A 28 -2.07 -5.84 1.25
CA GLY A 28 -0.84 -6.40 0.70
C GLY A 28 -0.32 -7.59 1.51
N MET A 29 -0.32 -7.49 2.84
CA MET A 29 0.06 -8.61 3.71
C MET A 29 -0.94 -9.77 3.65
N THR A 30 -2.23 -9.46 3.54
CA THR A 30 -3.28 -10.48 3.38
C THR A 30 -3.11 -11.24 2.07
N ALA A 31 -2.85 -10.54 0.96
CA ALA A 31 -2.54 -11.15 -0.33
C ALA A 31 -1.32 -12.06 -0.23
N LYS A 32 -0.24 -11.62 0.45
CA LYS A 32 0.95 -12.45 0.65
C LYS A 32 0.66 -13.73 1.44
N ALA A 33 -0.18 -13.65 2.47
CA ALA A 33 -0.62 -14.81 3.25
C ALA A 33 -1.44 -15.82 2.43
N MET A 34 -2.06 -15.37 1.34
CA MET A 34 -2.80 -16.20 0.38
C MET A 34 -1.95 -16.70 -0.79
N ASP A 35 -0.62 -16.56 -0.70
CA ASP A 35 0.33 -16.83 -1.79
C ASP A 35 0.06 -16.04 -3.08
N ILE A 36 -0.41 -14.80 -2.95
CA ILE A 36 -0.58 -13.84 -4.03
C ILE A 36 0.53 -12.78 -3.90
N ASP A 37 1.21 -12.46 -5.00
CA ASP A 37 2.19 -11.38 -4.98
C ASP A 37 1.47 -10.02 -5.07
N ALA A 38 1.86 -9.08 -4.20
CA ALA A 38 1.22 -7.79 -4.07
C ALA A 38 2.21 -6.65 -4.31
N THR A 39 1.78 -5.64 -5.05
CA THR A 39 2.51 -4.38 -5.24
C THR A 39 1.66 -3.23 -4.72
N ILE A 40 2.24 -2.33 -3.94
CA ILE A 40 1.62 -1.07 -3.54
C ILE A 40 2.24 0.04 -4.38
N TYR A 41 1.42 0.73 -5.17
CA TYR A 41 1.83 1.86 -5.99
C TYR A 41 1.30 3.16 -5.37
N PHE A 42 2.23 4.03 -4.98
CA PHE A 42 1.92 5.33 -4.41
C PHE A 42 1.78 6.36 -5.53
N LEU A 43 0.55 6.80 -5.79
CA LEU A 43 0.19 7.74 -6.86
C LEU A 43 -0.28 9.07 -6.28
N GLY A 44 0.13 10.20 -6.87
CA GLY A 44 -0.32 11.52 -6.43
C GLY A 44 0.10 11.80 -4.98
N LEU A 45 -0.86 12.17 -4.12
CA LEU A 45 -0.59 12.44 -2.70
C LEU A 45 -0.13 11.21 -1.92
N GLY A 46 -0.38 10.00 -2.43
CA GLY A 46 0.13 8.76 -1.84
C GLY A 46 1.65 8.73 -1.65
N ILE A 47 2.40 9.46 -2.50
CA ILE A 47 3.86 9.55 -2.37
C ILE A 47 4.31 10.19 -1.04
N THR A 48 3.46 11.00 -0.42
CA THR A 48 3.76 11.65 0.87
C THR A 48 3.94 10.63 2.00
N VAL A 49 3.31 9.46 1.90
CA VAL A 49 3.38 8.38 2.90
C VAL A 49 4.79 7.80 3.03
N VAL A 50 5.55 7.77 1.92
CA VAL A 50 6.92 7.20 1.89
C VAL A 50 8.01 8.26 1.97
N LYS A 51 7.64 9.54 2.12
CA LYS A 51 8.60 10.61 2.31
C LYS A 51 9.19 10.50 3.72
N LYS A 52 10.53 10.51 3.80
CA LYS A 52 11.27 10.40 5.06
C LYS A 52 10.77 11.42 6.09
N GLY A 53 10.42 10.95 7.28
CA GLY A 53 9.95 11.79 8.39
C GLY A 53 8.43 12.04 8.42
N GLU A 54 7.66 11.64 7.39
CA GLU A 54 6.21 11.84 7.40
C GLU A 54 5.45 10.73 8.15
N ALA A 55 5.99 9.51 8.17
CA ALA A 55 5.36 8.38 8.85
C ALA A 55 5.28 8.58 10.38
N GLU A 56 6.25 9.28 10.96
CA GLU A 56 6.34 9.57 12.39
C GLU A 56 5.34 10.64 12.87
N LYS A 57 4.66 11.33 11.95
CA LYS A 57 3.70 12.39 12.25
C LYS A 57 2.24 11.94 12.23
N VAL A 58 1.99 10.69 11.82
CA VAL A 58 0.67 10.15 11.52
C VAL A 58 0.28 9.05 12.50
#